data_AF-A0A962BGQ8-F1
#
_entry.id   AF-A0A962BGQ8-F1
#
_cell.length_a   1.000
_cell.length_b   1.000
_cell.length_c   1.000
_cell.angle_alpha   90.00
_cell.angle_beta   90.00
_cell.angle_gamma   90.00
#
_symmetry.space_group_name_H-M   'P 1'
#
loop_
_entity.id
_entity.type
_entity.pdbx_description
1 polymer ?
#
loop_
_entity_poly.entity_id
_entity_poly.type
_entity_poly.pdbx_seq_one_letter_code
_entity_poly.pdbx_strand_id
1 'polypeptide(L)'
;MLDFSWSELLIVLLVAILAIGPKQIPDMLYGLGRIVRRMQYVRFALSKQFDDFMIRSDLKEMQDLTKQMGMPKTSILDEIEEDGRMDVPPQKIEKKPQVQGDLLSDIPTTKKEG
;
A
#
# COMPACT_ATOMS: atom_id res chain seq x y z
N MET A 1 11.57 -14.44 -16.77
CA MET A 1 12.28 -15.23 -15.74
C MET A 1 12.77 -14.21 -14.75
N LEU A 2 12.08 -14.08 -13.61
CA LEU A 2 12.42 -13.11 -12.58
C LEU A 2 13.38 -13.79 -11.61
N ASP A 3 14.65 -13.84 -12.00
CA ASP A 3 15.76 -14.11 -11.09
C ASP A 3 15.96 -12.97 -10.06
N PHE A 4 15.03 -12.00 -10.02
CA PHE A 4 14.96 -10.85 -9.11
C PHE A 4 14.83 -11.31 -7.66
N SER A 5 15.97 -11.70 -7.13
CA SER A 5 16.13 -12.21 -5.79
C SER A 5 16.75 -11.15 -4.90
N TRP A 6 16.37 -11.16 -3.63
CA TRP A 6 17.00 -10.39 -2.57
C TRP A 6 18.53 -10.53 -2.56
N SER A 7 19.05 -11.66 -3.03
CA SER A 7 20.48 -11.91 -3.22
C SER A 7 21.15 -11.03 -4.29
N GLU A 8 20.51 -10.77 -5.43
CA GLU A 8 21.07 -9.89 -6.46
C GLU A 8 21.13 -8.44 -5.98
N LEU A 9 20.08 -8.00 -5.28
CA LEU A 9 20.03 -6.66 -4.68
C LEU A 9 21.14 -6.50 -3.62
N LEU A 10 21.44 -7.55 -2.83
CA LEU A 10 22.58 -7.57 -1.91
C LEU A 10 23.93 -7.48 -2.63
N ILE A 11 24.10 -8.17 -3.76
CA ILE A 11 25.33 -8.10 -4.56
C ILE A 11 25.53 -6.69 -5.12
N VAL A 12 24.48 -6.09 -5.70
CA VAL A 12 24.55 -4.72 -6.22
C VAL A 12 24.83 -3.72 -5.10
N LEU A 13 24.21 -3.89 -3.93
CA LEU A 13 24.46 -3.07 -2.75
C LEU A 13 25.93 -3.15 -2.30
N LEU A 14 26.50 -4.37 -2.27
CA LEU A 14 27.90 -4.58 -1.91
C LEU A 14 28.85 -3.93 -2.91
N VAL A 15 28.60 -4.09 -4.21
CA VAL A 15 29.38 -3.45 -5.28
C VAL A 15 29.31 -1.93 -5.19
N ALA A 16 28.12 -1.37 -4.95
CA ALA A 16 27.94 0.07 -4.78
C ALA A 16 28.74 0.61 -3.58
N ILE A 17 28.73 -0.12 -2.46
CA ILE A 17 29.52 0.22 -1.27
C ILE A 17 31.03 0.19 -1.57
N LEU A 18 31.51 -0.78 -2.34
CA LEU A 18 32.93 -0.88 -2.68
C LEU A 18 33.37 0.19 -3.68
N ALA A 19 32.55 0.48 -4.70
CA ALA A 19 32.88 1.42 -5.77
C ALA A 19 32.85 2.88 -5.30
N ILE A 20 31.82 3.25 -4.55
CA ILE A 20 31.60 4.64 -4.09
C ILE A 20 32.16 4.81 -2.67
N GLY A 21 32.21 3.76 -1.88
CA GLY A 21 32.67 3.78 -0.49
C GLY A 21 31.50 3.78 0.51
N PRO A 22 31.66 3.10 1.66
CA PRO A 22 30.59 2.87 2.64
C PRO A 22 30.05 4.14 3.31
N LYS A 23 30.78 5.25 3.25
CA LYS A 23 30.38 6.52 3.89
C LYS A 23 29.58 7.43 2.96
N GLN A 24 29.73 7.30 1.65
CA GLN A 24 29.11 8.24 0.70
C GLN A 24 27.64 7.91 0.44
N ILE A 25 27.29 6.62 0.36
CA ILE A 25 25.90 6.17 0.24
C ILE A 25 25.04 6.68 1.40
N PRO A 26 25.38 6.46 2.69
CA PRO A 26 24.54 6.93 3.79
C PRO A 26 24.43 8.46 3.84
N ASP A 27 25.51 9.19 3.54
CA ASP A 27 25.47 10.66 3.49
C ASP A 27 24.53 11.18 2.38
N MET A 28 24.57 10.57 1.19
CA MET A 28 23.67 10.90 0.08
C MET A 28 22.22 10.50 0.37
N LEU A 29 22.01 9.32 0.96
CA LEU A 29 20.67 8.86 1.39
C LEU A 29 20.09 9.79 2.45
N TYR A 30 20.90 10.33 3.36
CA TYR A 30 20.46 11.32 4.33
C TYR A 30 19.98 12.61 3.65
N GLY A 31 20.72 13.07 2.63
CA GLY A 31 20.34 14.22 1.81
C GLY A 31 19.03 14.01 1.05
N LEU A 32 18.93 12.87 0.35
CA LEU A 32 17.75 12.49 -0.44
C LEU A 32 16.54 12.25 0.47
N GLY A 33 16.77 11.60 1.62
CA GLY A 33 15.77 11.39 2.66
C GLY A 33 15.23 12.69 3.24
N ARG A 34 16.04 13.75 3.35
CA ARG A 34 15.55 15.09 3.76
C ARG A 34 14.58 15.69 2.74
N ILE A 35 14.83 15.48 1.45
CA ILE A 35 13.95 15.93 0.36
C ILE A 35 12.62 15.15 0.42
N VAL A 36 12.69 13.82 0.49
CA VAL A 36 11.51 12.95 0.65
C VAL A 36 10.72 13.31 1.90
N ARG A 37 11.40 13.58 3.02
CA ARG A 37 10.78 13.99 4.27
C ARG A 37 10.05 15.32 4.15
N ARG A 38 10.62 16.31 3.45
CA ARG A 38 9.91 17.57 3.15
C ARG A 38 8.68 17.31 2.28
N MET A 39 8.79 16.46 1.27
CA MET A 39 7.66 16.04 0.44
C MET A 39 6.59 15.32 1.25
N GLN A 40 6.98 14.58 2.30
CA GLN A 40 6.05 13.98 3.25
C GLN A 40 5.23 15.01 4.05
N TYR A 41 5.85 16.12 4.44
CA TYR A 41 5.11 17.21 5.08
C TYR A 41 4.20 17.93 4.10
N VAL A 42 4.66 18.13 2.85
CA VAL A 42 3.84 18.72 1.79
C VAL A 42 2.62 17.84 1.50
N ARG A 43 2.74 16.51 1.39
CA ARG A 43 1.55 15.65 1.20
C ARG A 43 0.57 15.75 2.36
N PHE A 44 1.03 15.88 3.61
CA PHE A 44 0.14 16.02 4.77
C PHE A 44 -0.61 17.36 4.76
N ALA A 45 0.09 18.45 4.39
CA ALA A 45 -0.52 19.76 4.23
C ALA A 45 -1.45 19.84 3.01
N LEU A 46 -1.06 19.21 1.91
CA LEU A 46 -1.86 19.09 0.70
C LEU A 46 -3.09 18.24 0.97
N SER A 47 -3.01 17.07 1.59
CA SER A 47 -4.21 16.28 1.93
C SER A 47 -5.18 17.09 2.79
N LYS A 48 -4.69 17.78 3.82
CA LYS A 48 -5.53 18.60 4.70
C LYS A 48 -6.23 19.75 3.96
N GLN A 49 -5.55 20.39 3.01
CA GLN A 49 -6.14 21.47 2.19
C GLN A 49 -6.97 20.90 1.02
N PHE A 50 -6.54 19.79 0.45
CA PHE A 50 -7.19 19.07 -0.62
C PHE A 50 -8.52 18.54 -0.13
N ASP A 51 -8.66 18.04 1.09
CA ASP A 51 -9.96 17.65 1.67
C ASP A 51 -10.95 18.82 1.75
N ASP A 52 -10.49 20.04 2.05
CA ASP A 52 -11.32 21.25 2.05
C ASP A 52 -11.75 21.68 0.64
N PHE A 53 -10.96 21.34 -0.39
CA PHE A 53 -11.26 21.64 -1.80
C PHE A 53 -11.87 20.46 -2.57
N MET A 54 -11.69 19.20 -2.15
CA MET A 54 -12.12 17.95 -2.84
C MET A 54 -13.63 17.78 -2.82
N ILE A 55 -14.33 18.46 -1.90
CA ILE A 55 -15.79 18.58 -1.91
C ILE A 55 -16.27 19.43 -3.11
N ARG A 56 -15.37 20.15 -3.80
CA ARG A 56 -15.67 21.01 -4.97
C ARG A 56 -14.84 20.72 -6.21
N SER A 57 -13.61 20.24 -6.09
CA SER A 57 -12.75 19.85 -7.21
C SER A 57 -12.94 18.37 -7.52
N ASP A 58 -13.91 18.17 -8.40
CA ASP A 58 -14.40 16.95 -9.01
C ASP A 58 -13.24 16.07 -9.53
N LEU A 59 -13.05 14.87 -8.95
CA LEU A 59 -12.20 13.81 -9.54
C LEU A 59 -12.61 13.53 -11.01
N LYS A 60 -13.84 13.88 -11.38
CA LYS A 60 -14.41 13.83 -12.72
C LYS A 60 -13.78 14.85 -13.68
N GLU A 61 -13.40 16.04 -13.21
CA GLU A 61 -12.78 17.09 -14.04
C GLU A 61 -11.31 16.79 -14.30
N MET A 62 -10.59 16.20 -13.34
CA MET A 62 -9.25 15.64 -13.56
C MET A 62 -9.28 14.45 -14.54
N GLN A 63 -10.30 13.60 -14.45
CA GLN A 63 -10.57 12.53 -15.42
C GLN A 63 -10.80 13.11 -16.82
N ASP A 64 -11.54 14.20 -16.93
CA ASP A 64 -11.88 14.81 -18.22
C ASP A 64 -10.70 15.57 -18.83
N LEU A 65 -9.90 16.25 -18.00
CA LEU A 65 -8.64 16.87 -18.40
C LEU A 65 -7.63 15.83 -18.92
N THR A 66 -7.55 14.67 -18.26
CA THR A 66 -6.68 13.55 -18.68
C THR A 66 -7.17 12.93 -19.99
N LYS A 67 -8.49 12.86 -20.20
CA LYS A 67 -9.09 12.42 -21.47
C LYS A 67 -8.85 13.44 -22.60
N GLN A 68 -8.96 14.74 -22.32
CA GLN A 68 -8.67 15.82 -23.29
C GLN A 68 -7.18 15.93 -23.62
N MET A 69 -6.30 15.70 -22.64
CA MET A 69 -4.84 15.70 -22.86
C MET A 69 -4.28 14.38 -23.40
N GLY A 70 -5.14 13.39 -23.70
CA GLY A 70 -4.75 12.22 -24.48
C GLY A 70 -3.81 11.24 -23.78
N MET A 71 -3.94 11.04 -22.46
CA MET A 71 -3.34 9.87 -21.82
C MET A 71 -4.36 8.72 -21.82
N PRO A 72 -4.18 7.67 -22.64
CA PRO A 72 -5.08 6.53 -22.66
C PRO A 72 -4.92 5.75 -21.35
N LYS A 73 -5.97 5.75 -20.52
CA LYS A 73 -6.03 4.95 -19.29
C LYS A 73 -5.85 3.45 -19.52
N THR A 74 -6.09 2.97 -20.74
CA THR A 74 -5.98 1.55 -21.10
C THR A 74 -4.54 1.06 -21.01
N SER A 75 -3.56 1.82 -21.50
CA SER A 75 -2.18 1.31 -21.59
C SER A 75 -1.50 1.06 -20.23
N ILE A 76 -1.78 1.88 -19.21
CA ILE A 76 -1.15 1.74 -17.88
C ILE A 76 -1.91 0.75 -16.99
N LEU A 77 -3.24 0.67 -17.13
CA LEU A 77 -4.05 -0.27 -16.36
C LEU A 77 -3.93 -1.68 -16.92
N ASP A 78 -3.84 -1.85 -18.23
CA ASP A 78 -3.65 -3.16 -18.87
C ASP A 78 -2.27 -3.76 -18.52
N GLU A 79 -1.23 -2.94 -18.36
CA GLU A 79 0.11 -3.38 -17.97
C GLU A 79 0.19 -3.79 -16.48
N ILE A 80 -0.59 -3.15 -15.60
CA ILE A 80 -0.69 -3.52 -14.18
C ILE A 80 -1.65 -4.71 -13.97
N GLU A 81 -2.67 -4.86 -14.82
CA GLU A 81 -3.63 -5.97 -14.75
C GLU A 81 -3.07 -7.28 -15.35
N GLU A 82 -2.10 -7.23 -16.27
CA GLU A 82 -1.38 -8.43 -16.74
C GLU A 82 -0.41 -9.02 -15.70
N ASP A 83 0.26 -8.21 -14.86
CA ASP A 83 1.17 -8.69 -13.80
C ASP A 83 0.42 -9.20 -12.54
N GLY A 84 -0.89 -8.95 -12.46
CA GLY A 84 -1.76 -9.37 -11.35
C GLY A 84 -2.24 -10.82 -11.41
N ARG A 85 -1.89 -11.60 -12.45
CA ARG A 85 -2.28 -13.01 -12.60
C ARG A 85 -1.21 -13.99 -12.10
N MET A 86 -0.64 -13.75 -10.92
CA MET A 86 -0.05 -14.84 -10.15
C MET A 86 -1.12 -15.53 -9.32
N ASP A 87 -1.46 -16.74 -9.75
CA ASP A 87 -2.39 -17.67 -9.14
C ASP A 87 -2.09 -17.92 -7.66
N VAL A 88 -2.93 -17.38 -6.77
CA VAL A 88 -3.03 -17.86 -5.39
C VAL A 88 -4.15 -18.90 -5.36
N PRO A 89 -3.85 -20.22 -5.25
CA PRO A 89 -4.90 -21.23 -5.22
C PRO A 89 -5.76 -21.06 -3.97
N PRO A 90 -7.10 -21.27 -4.05
CA PRO A 90 -7.96 -21.23 -2.87
C PRO A 90 -7.62 -22.41 -1.97
N GLN A 91 -6.89 -22.15 -0.87
CA GLN A 91 -6.76 -23.12 0.20
C GLN A 91 -8.12 -23.27 0.90
N LYS A 92 -8.75 -24.39 0.57
CA LYS A 92 -9.95 -24.96 1.17
C LYS A 92 -9.81 -25.10 2.69
N ILE A 93 -10.40 -24.18 3.45
CA ILE A 93 -10.66 -24.38 4.87
C ILE A 93 -12.07 -24.98 4.99
N GLU A 94 -12.18 -26.30 4.96
CA GLU A 94 -13.43 -26.96 5.37
C GLU A 94 -13.20 -28.31 6.11
N LYS A 95 -13.34 -28.22 7.44
CA LYS A 95 -14.00 -29.12 8.43
C LYS A 95 -13.41 -30.49 8.81
N LYS A 96 -13.34 -30.72 10.15
CA LYS A 96 -14.38 -31.49 10.88
C LYS A 96 -14.45 -31.20 12.40
N PRO A 97 -15.60 -31.48 13.07
CA PRO A 97 -16.04 -30.98 14.38
C PRO A 97 -15.94 -32.02 15.53
N GLN A 98 -16.51 -31.63 16.70
CA GLN A 98 -16.95 -32.35 17.93
C GLN A 98 -16.08 -32.12 19.19
N VAL A 99 -16.59 -31.84 20.40
CA VAL A 99 -17.89 -32.11 21.06
C VAL A 99 -18.24 -31.02 22.11
N GLN A 100 -19.54 -30.72 22.17
CA GLN A 100 -20.37 -30.24 23.29
C GLN A 100 -19.82 -30.39 24.72
N GLY A 101 -19.87 -29.29 25.47
CA GLY A 101 -19.83 -29.21 26.93
C GLY A 101 -19.63 -27.73 27.29
N ASP A 102 -20.55 -26.99 27.89
CA ASP A 102 -21.73 -27.39 28.62
C ASP A 102 -22.85 -26.37 28.40
N LEU A 103 -24.06 -26.93 28.41
CA LEU A 103 -25.32 -26.28 28.71
C LEU A 103 -25.22 -25.53 30.04
N LEU A 104 -26.11 -24.55 30.23
CA LEU A 104 -26.53 -23.89 31.49
C LEU A 104 -25.81 -22.58 31.81
N SER A 105 -26.44 -21.46 31.45
CA SER A 105 -27.28 -20.76 32.43
C SER A 105 -27.94 -19.54 31.77
N ASP A 106 -29.12 -19.77 31.21
CA ASP A 106 -30.19 -18.79 31.23
C ASP A 106 -30.36 -18.25 32.66
N ILE A 107 -30.21 -16.95 32.85
CA ILE A 107 -30.94 -16.21 33.89
C ILE A 107 -31.38 -14.87 33.28
N PRO A 108 -32.68 -14.67 33.03
CA PRO A 108 -33.25 -13.37 32.74
C PRO A 108 -33.71 -12.71 34.06
N THR A 109 -33.14 -11.57 34.45
CA THR A 109 -33.71 -10.71 35.50
C THR A 109 -33.52 -9.23 35.18
N THR A 110 -34.54 -8.58 34.61
CA THR A 110 -35.43 -7.58 35.26
C THR A 110 -34.75 -6.31 35.81
N LYS A 111 -35.09 -5.17 35.17
CA LYS A 111 -35.73 -3.97 35.77
C LYS A 111 -35.31 -3.56 37.20
N LYS A 112 -34.68 -2.38 37.36
CA LYS A 112 -35.19 -1.22 38.15
C LYS A 112 -34.17 -0.09 38.30
N GLU A 113 -34.68 1.12 38.03
CA GLU A 113 -34.48 2.44 38.67
C GLU A 113 -33.21 2.75 39.48
N GLY A 114 -32.65 3.93 39.16
CA GLY A 114 -31.81 4.78 39.99
C GLY A 114 -31.73 6.16 39.37
#